data_AF-A0AA41W0N1-F1
#
_entry.id   AF-A0AA41W0N1-F1
#
_cell.length_a   1.000
_cell.length_b   1.000
_cell.length_c   1.000
_cell.angle_alpha   90.00
_cell.angle_beta   90.00
_cell.angle_gamma   90.00
#
_symmetry.space_group_name_H-M   'P 1'
#
loop_
_entity.id
_entity.type
_entity.pdbx_description
1 polymer ?
#
loop_
_entity_poly.entity_id
_entity_poly.type
_entity_poly.pdbx_seq_one_letter_code
_entity_poly.pdbx_strand_id
1 'polypeptide(L)'
;MSIISAHQTLNIKQFSHLPPASTSISHSSSKFSPFSSLASSISSLSTKFTKEKRSSSVVRVSSSSSTVGFSESISEILGDVTIFTAAGESVMIKDLWDQEEGVAVVALLRHFGCPCCWELALTLKEAKSRFDSAGVKLIAVGVGTPEKARILAERLPFPMDSLYADPDRK
;
A
#
# COMPACT_ATOMS: atom_id res chain seq x y z
N MET A 1 2.58 68.61 10.16
CA MET A 1 3.61 68.15 11.10
C MET A 1 3.33 66.67 11.30
N SER A 2 3.80 65.73 10.46
CA SER A 2 5.16 65.54 9.90
C SER A 2 6.16 65.21 11.01
N ILE A 3 7.00 64.16 10.98
CA ILE A 3 7.30 63.04 10.05
C ILE A 3 7.81 61.83 10.91
N ILE A 4 8.19 60.62 10.45
CA ILE A 4 8.65 60.07 9.16
C ILE A 4 8.11 58.63 8.93
N SER A 5 8.25 58.11 7.71
CA SER A 5 8.04 56.70 7.29
C SER A 5 9.14 55.74 7.76
N ALA A 6 8.82 54.44 7.87
CA ALA A 6 9.79 53.33 7.82
C ALA A 6 9.29 52.22 6.87
N HIS A 7 10.17 51.68 6.03
CA HIS A 7 9.82 50.83 4.88
C HIS A 7 10.27 49.38 5.05
N GLN A 8 9.40 48.43 4.71
CA GLN A 8 9.69 46.99 4.80
C GLN A 8 10.20 46.46 3.45
N THR A 9 11.52 46.36 3.30
CA THR A 9 12.16 45.93 2.04
C THR A 9 11.99 44.41 1.81
N LEU A 10 11.20 44.03 0.81
CA LEU A 10 11.05 42.66 0.35
C LEU A 10 12.32 42.20 -0.39
N ASN A 11 13.03 41.21 0.15
CA ASN A 11 14.24 40.65 -0.48
C ASN A 11 13.89 39.57 -1.52
N ILE A 12 13.50 40.01 -2.72
CA ILE A 12 13.20 39.14 -3.86
C ILE A 12 14.52 38.71 -4.51
N LYS A 13 15.04 37.52 -4.17
CA LYS A 13 16.18 36.90 -4.87
C LYS A 13 15.79 36.32 -6.23
N GLN A 14 15.59 37.24 -7.18
CA GLN A 14 16.06 37.19 -8.56
C GLN A 14 16.23 35.81 -9.22
N PHE A 15 15.26 35.45 -10.07
CA PHE A 15 15.44 34.49 -11.16
C PHE A 15 16.50 34.99 -12.16
N SER A 16 17.41 34.12 -12.63
CA SER A 16 18.12 34.33 -13.90
C SER A 16 18.82 33.06 -14.42
N HIS A 17 18.92 32.96 -15.75
CA HIS A 17 19.75 32.05 -16.56
C HIS A 17 19.41 30.55 -16.63
N LEU A 18 18.60 30.20 -17.64
CA LEU A 18 18.73 28.98 -18.43
C LEU A 18 19.67 29.23 -19.63
N PRO A 19 20.57 28.30 -19.99
CA PRO A 19 21.17 28.21 -21.32
C PRO A 19 20.46 27.13 -22.17
N PRO A 20 20.18 27.37 -23.46
CA PRO A 20 19.71 26.32 -24.37
C PRO A 20 20.88 25.51 -24.94
N ALA A 21 20.79 24.19 -24.88
CA ALA A 21 21.73 23.28 -25.55
C ALA A 21 20.95 22.18 -26.29
N SER A 22 20.81 22.33 -27.60
CA SER A 22 20.16 21.32 -28.46
C SER A 22 21.17 20.27 -28.90
N THR A 23 21.02 19.03 -28.43
CA THR A 23 21.73 17.87 -28.98
C THR A 23 20.71 16.80 -29.35
N SER A 24 20.55 16.55 -30.65
CA SER A 24 19.76 15.44 -31.18
C SER A 24 20.53 14.11 -31.05
N ILE A 25 19.84 12.97 -31.10
CA ILE A 25 20.18 11.75 -31.91
C ILE A 25 19.39 10.51 -31.41
N SER A 26 18.96 9.66 -32.36
CA SER A 26 18.47 8.28 -32.24
C SER A 26 17.46 7.96 -31.12
N HIS A 27 16.15 7.90 -31.39
CA HIS A 27 15.51 6.78 -32.11
C HIS A 27 16.06 5.39 -31.73
N SER A 28 15.44 4.74 -30.75
CA SER A 28 15.54 3.29 -30.56
C SER A 28 14.14 2.70 -30.40
N SER A 29 13.64 2.06 -31.45
CA SER A 29 12.25 1.61 -31.54
C SER A 29 12.05 0.24 -30.89
N SER A 30 11.86 0.20 -29.56
CA SER A 30 11.40 -0.99 -28.85
C SER A 30 9.96 -1.32 -29.25
N LYS A 31 9.76 -2.47 -29.91
CA LYS A 31 8.45 -2.91 -30.42
C LYS A 31 7.61 -3.48 -29.27
N PHE A 32 6.72 -2.67 -28.71
CA PHE A 32 5.67 -3.17 -27.82
C PHE A 32 4.62 -3.93 -28.64
N SER A 33 4.53 -5.24 -28.44
CA SER A 33 3.45 -6.07 -29.01
C SER A 33 2.19 -5.97 -28.13
N PRO A 34 1.02 -5.60 -28.69
CA PRO A 34 -0.23 -5.62 -27.93
C PRO A 34 -0.65 -7.08 -27.68
N PHE A 35 -0.74 -7.49 -26.41
CA PHE A 35 -1.39 -8.75 -26.06
C PHE A 35 -2.90 -8.59 -26.25
N SER A 36 -3.41 -9.21 -27.31
CA SER A 36 -4.82 -9.14 -27.71
C SER A 36 -5.74 -9.80 -26.69
N SER A 37 -6.79 -9.09 -26.28
CA SER A 37 -7.87 -9.62 -25.45
C SER A 37 -8.63 -10.74 -26.17
N LEU A 38 -8.53 -11.97 -25.68
CA LEU A 38 -9.34 -13.09 -26.15
C LEU A 38 -10.60 -13.23 -25.27
N ALA A 39 -11.74 -12.79 -25.79
CA ALA A 39 -13.03 -13.11 -25.20
C ALA A 39 -13.42 -14.55 -25.56
N SER A 40 -13.62 -15.41 -24.56
CA SER A 40 -14.03 -16.81 -24.74
C SER A 40 -15.51 -16.98 -24.41
N SER A 41 -16.25 -17.52 -25.37
CA SER A 41 -17.72 -17.53 -25.40
C SER A 41 -18.40 -18.25 -24.22
N ILE A 42 -19.55 -17.71 -23.81
CA ILE A 42 -20.47 -18.37 -22.87
C ILE A 42 -21.12 -19.56 -23.58
N SER A 43 -20.91 -20.79 -23.09
CA SER A 43 -21.56 -22.00 -23.62
C SER A 43 -22.56 -22.58 -22.60
N SER A 44 -23.83 -22.25 -22.75
CA SER A 44 -24.91 -22.80 -21.92
C SER A 44 -25.22 -24.26 -22.31
N LEU A 45 -24.87 -25.22 -21.46
CA LEU A 45 -25.27 -26.62 -21.61
C LEU A 45 -26.39 -26.96 -20.61
N SER A 46 -27.50 -27.48 -21.11
CA SER A 46 -28.64 -27.92 -20.30
C SER A 46 -28.67 -29.44 -20.21
N THR A 47 -28.46 -29.98 -19.02
CA THR A 47 -28.69 -31.39 -18.71
C THR A 47 -29.75 -31.52 -17.61
N LYS A 48 -30.77 -32.35 -17.89
CA LYS A 48 -31.78 -32.80 -16.92
C LYS A 48 -31.37 -34.16 -16.35
N PHE A 49 -32.21 -34.74 -15.50
CA PHE A 49 -31.99 -36.02 -14.76
C PHE A 49 -30.96 -35.89 -13.62
N THR A 50 -31.13 -36.48 -12.42
CA THR A 50 -32.27 -37.25 -11.88
C THR A 50 -32.40 -37.05 -10.36
N LYS A 51 -33.59 -37.34 -9.80
CA LYS A 51 -33.91 -37.24 -8.37
C LYS A 51 -33.56 -38.53 -7.63
N GLU A 52 -32.39 -38.61 -6.99
CA GLU A 52 -32.04 -39.68 -6.03
C GLU A 52 -32.10 -39.17 -4.58
N LYS A 53 -32.55 -40.00 -3.63
CA LYS A 53 -32.84 -39.58 -2.24
C LYS A 53 -31.92 -40.29 -1.24
N ARG A 54 -30.67 -39.85 -1.15
CA ARG A 54 -29.71 -40.37 -0.16
C ARG A 54 -29.89 -39.70 1.20
N SER A 55 -30.01 -40.51 2.25
CA SER A 55 -30.11 -40.05 3.63
C SER A 55 -28.72 -39.80 4.20
N SER A 56 -28.43 -38.57 4.64
CA SER A 56 -27.16 -38.19 5.24
C SER A 56 -27.21 -38.27 6.76
N SER A 57 -26.58 -39.29 7.36
CA SER A 57 -26.43 -39.39 8.81
C SER A 57 -25.54 -38.27 9.35
N VAL A 58 -26.09 -37.40 10.20
CA VAL A 58 -25.36 -36.30 10.83
C VAL A 58 -24.52 -36.79 12.01
N VAL A 59 -23.26 -37.12 11.76
CA VAL A 59 -22.26 -37.36 12.82
C VAL A 59 -21.85 -36.01 13.41
N ARG A 60 -22.27 -35.73 14.66
CA ARG A 60 -21.77 -34.58 15.42
C ARG A 60 -20.37 -34.90 15.94
N VAL A 61 -19.34 -34.45 15.23
CA VAL A 61 -17.97 -34.43 15.75
C VAL A 61 -17.85 -33.26 16.73
N SER A 62 -17.69 -33.56 18.01
CA SER A 62 -17.28 -32.57 19.00
C SER A 62 -15.81 -32.24 18.80
N SER A 63 -15.50 -31.17 18.07
CA SER A 63 -14.15 -30.63 17.96
C SER A 63 -13.69 -30.07 19.30
N SER A 64 -13.10 -30.93 20.14
CA SER A 64 -12.31 -30.50 21.30
C SER A 64 -11.06 -29.78 20.80
N SER A 65 -11.19 -28.49 20.50
CA SER A 65 -10.06 -27.65 20.12
C SER A 65 -9.14 -27.49 21.32
N SER A 66 -8.08 -28.30 21.37
CA SER A 66 -6.97 -28.12 22.28
C SER A 66 -6.27 -26.82 21.87
N THR A 67 -6.51 -25.73 22.61
CA THR A 67 -5.91 -24.42 22.37
C THR A 67 -4.43 -24.46 22.71
N VAL A 68 -3.59 -24.84 21.75
CA VAL A 68 -2.14 -25.01 21.94
C VAL A 68 -1.44 -23.65 21.92
N GLY A 69 -1.35 -23.02 23.09
CA GLY A 69 -0.35 -22.00 23.42
C GLY A 69 -0.49 -20.59 22.82
N PHE A 70 -1.16 -20.40 21.67
CA PHE A 70 -1.37 -19.06 21.11
C PHE A 70 -2.46 -18.30 21.88
N SER A 71 -2.04 -17.57 22.91
CA SER A 71 -2.89 -16.73 23.76
C SER A 71 -2.34 -15.31 24.00
N GLU A 72 -1.20 -14.96 23.41
CA GLU A 72 -0.82 -13.55 23.23
C GLU A 72 -1.73 -12.96 22.13
N SER A 73 -2.38 -11.82 22.40
CA SER A 73 -3.22 -11.18 21.40
C SER A 73 -2.39 -10.70 20.20
N ILE A 74 -3.02 -10.54 19.03
CA ILE A 74 -2.34 -9.94 17.87
C ILE A 74 -1.85 -8.52 18.21
N SER A 75 -2.57 -7.81 19.09
CA SER A 75 -2.19 -6.52 19.67
C SER A 75 -0.91 -6.58 20.50
N GLU A 76 -0.67 -7.64 21.29
CA GLU A 76 0.60 -7.87 22.00
C GLU A 76 1.74 -8.24 21.03
N ILE A 77 1.51 -9.19 20.11
CA ILE A 77 2.54 -9.69 19.18
C ILE A 77 3.03 -8.57 18.22
N LEU A 78 2.12 -7.68 17.80
CA LEU A 78 2.48 -6.47 17.06
C LEU A 78 2.89 -5.31 17.97
N GLY A 79 2.55 -5.36 19.26
CA GLY A 79 2.61 -4.23 20.18
C GLY A 79 3.98 -3.58 20.34
N ASP A 80 5.04 -4.37 20.22
CA ASP A 80 6.43 -3.91 20.35
C ASP A 80 7.16 -3.73 19.01
N VAL A 81 6.48 -3.98 17.88
CA VAL A 81 7.07 -3.81 16.54
C VAL A 81 7.15 -2.33 16.19
N THR A 82 8.39 -1.84 16.08
CA THR A 82 8.71 -0.48 15.63
C THR A 82 8.97 -0.48 14.12
N ILE A 83 8.35 0.45 13.40
CA ILE A 83 8.55 0.69 11.97
C ILE A 83 8.78 2.19 11.74
N PHE A 84 9.20 2.57 10.53
CA PHE A 84 9.52 3.96 10.21
C PHE A 84 8.54 4.54 9.18
N THR A 85 8.16 5.82 9.31
CA THR A 85 7.41 6.55 8.28
C THR A 85 8.28 6.75 7.03
N ALA A 86 7.66 7.05 5.88
CA ALA A 86 8.41 7.46 4.68
C ALA A 86 9.22 8.77 4.87
N ALA A 87 9.02 9.52 5.97
CA ALA A 87 9.84 10.67 6.35
C ALA A 87 11.07 10.29 7.22
N GLY A 88 11.14 9.04 7.71
CA GLY A 88 12.23 8.54 8.58
C GLY A 88 11.95 8.63 10.07
N GLU A 89 10.71 8.92 10.47
CA GLU A 89 10.29 8.98 11.89
C GLU A 89 9.95 7.58 12.39
N SER A 90 10.35 7.27 13.63
CA SER A 90 10.04 5.98 14.28
C SER A 90 8.63 5.98 14.86
N VAL A 91 7.85 4.91 14.62
CA VAL A 91 6.49 4.72 15.14
C VAL A 91 6.27 3.26 15.57
N MET A 92 5.53 3.04 16.66
CA MET A 92 5.08 1.68 17.01
C MET A 92 3.87 1.33 16.15
N ILE A 93 3.81 0.11 15.60
CA ILE A 93 2.72 -0.27 14.69
C ILE A 93 1.34 -0.22 15.38
N LYS A 94 1.27 -0.48 16.69
CA LYS A 94 0.04 -0.40 17.50
C LYS A 94 -0.56 1.01 17.60
N ASP A 95 0.24 2.05 17.46
CA ASP A 95 -0.21 3.45 17.59
C ASP A 95 -0.84 3.99 16.28
N LEU A 96 -0.87 3.18 15.22
CA LEU A 96 -1.31 3.60 13.88
C LEU A 96 -2.83 3.46 13.64
N TRP A 97 -3.54 2.73 14.50
CA TRP A 97 -5.00 2.62 14.53
C TRP A 97 -5.49 2.30 15.94
N ASP A 98 -6.75 2.58 16.24
CA ASP A 98 -7.38 2.16 17.50
C ASP A 98 -7.55 0.63 17.51
N GLN A 99 -6.92 -0.07 18.46
CA GLN A 99 -6.94 -1.53 18.50
C GLN A 99 -8.19 -2.14 19.17
N GLU A 100 -9.02 -1.32 19.84
CA GLU A 100 -10.24 -1.76 20.53
C GLU A 100 -11.50 -1.50 19.68
N GLU A 101 -11.61 -0.31 19.09
CA GLU A 101 -12.76 0.11 18.27
C GLU A 101 -12.47 0.18 16.76
N GLY A 102 -11.19 0.23 16.36
CA GLY A 102 -10.76 0.43 14.97
C GLY A 102 -10.43 -0.84 14.21
N VAL A 103 -10.39 -0.73 12.87
CA VAL A 103 -10.00 -1.82 11.97
C VAL A 103 -8.86 -1.35 11.05
N ALA A 104 -7.82 -2.16 10.90
CA ALA A 104 -6.70 -1.88 10.00
C ALA A 104 -6.41 -3.02 9.03
N VAL A 105 -5.85 -2.66 7.87
CA VAL A 105 -5.27 -3.60 6.89
C VAL A 105 -3.76 -3.37 6.84
N VAL A 106 -3.02 -4.25 7.51
CA VAL A 106 -1.55 -4.27 7.47
C VAL A 106 -1.09 -5.08 6.25
N ALA A 107 -0.70 -4.38 5.19
CA ALA A 107 -0.28 -4.97 3.92
C ALA A 107 1.25 -5.06 3.83
N LEU A 108 1.80 -6.27 3.91
CA LEU A 108 3.25 -6.51 3.89
C LEU A 108 3.80 -6.57 2.46
N LEU A 109 4.64 -5.59 2.09
CA LEU A 109 5.37 -5.55 0.82
C LEU A 109 6.70 -6.31 0.95
N ARG A 110 6.98 -7.23 0.03
CA ARG A 110 8.18 -8.11 0.04
C ARG A 110 9.49 -7.35 0.27
N HIS A 111 9.78 -6.32 -0.53
CA HIS A 111 10.81 -5.29 -0.29
C HIS A 111 10.65 -4.14 -1.28
N PHE A 112 11.13 -2.95 -0.93
CA PHE A 112 11.15 -1.83 -1.87
C PHE A 112 12.03 -2.11 -3.11
N GLY A 113 11.58 -1.65 -4.27
CA GLY A 113 12.25 -1.88 -5.55
C GLY A 113 11.91 -3.21 -6.25
N CYS A 114 11.12 -4.10 -5.64
CA CYS A 114 10.58 -5.28 -6.32
C CYS A 114 9.42 -4.88 -7.26
N PRO A 115 9.37 -5.35 -8.52
CA PRO A 115 8.24 -5.10 -9.43
C PRO A 115 6.88 -5.49 -8.82
N CYS A 116 6.81 -6.66 -8.19
CA CYS A 116 5.59 -7.15 -7.53
C CYS A 116 5.14 -6.28 -6.35
N CYS A 117 6.06 -5.54 -5.73
CA CYS A 117 5.71 -4.56 -4.70
C CYS A 117 5.18 -3.24 -5.27
N TRP A 118 5.58 -2.88 -6.50
CA TRP A 118 4.93 -1.79 -7.24
C TRP A 118 3.52 -2.15 -7.68
N GLU A 119 3.30 -3.37 -8.20
CA GLU A 119 1.96 -3.86 -8.58
C GLU A 119 1.00 -3.91 -7.37
N LEU A 120 1.48 -4.43 -6.23
CA LEU A 120 0.71 -4.44 -4.99
C LEU A 120 0.47 -3.03 -4.45
N ALA A 121 1.47 -2.14 -4.43
CA ALA A 121 1.28 -0.77 -3.99
C ALA A 121 0.34 0.04 -4.90
N LEU A 122 0.35 -0.20 -6.22
CA LEU A 122 -0.62 0.39 -7.15
C LEU A 122 -2.05 -0.04 -6.81
N THR A 123 -2.26 -1.35 -6.63
CA THR A 123 -3.54 -1.93 -6.22
C THR A 123 -4.04 -1.35 -4.89
N LEU A 124 -3.15 -1.22 -3.89
CA LEU A 124 -3.48 -0.65 -2.58
C LEU A 124 -3.79 0.85 -2.65
N LYS A 125 -3.09 1.62 -3.49
CA LYS A 125 -3.38 3.04 -3.72
C LYS A 125 -4.77 3.23 -4.32
N GLU A 126 -5.10 2.46 -5.36
CA GLU A 126 -6.42 2.50 -6.01
C GLU A 126 -7.54 2.07 -5.04
N ALA A 127 -7.25 1.11 -4.16
CA ALA A 127 -8.16 0.66 -3.11
C ALA A 127 -8.29 1.61 -1.90
N LYS A 128 -7.35 2.55 -1.65
CA LYS A 128 -7.34 3.40 -0.43
C LYS A 128 -8.69 4.08 -0.17
N SER A 129 -9.30 4.65 -1.20
CA SER A 129 -10.60 5.32 -1.09
C SER A 129 -11.72 4.42 -0.53
N ARG A 130 -11.67 3.10 -0.77
CA ARG A 130 -12.61 2.13 -0.19
C ARG A 130 -12.30 1.80 1.26
N PHE A 131 -11.02 1.72 1.64
CA PHE A 131 -10.62 1.52 3.03
C PHE A 131 -11.00 2.74 3.87
N ASP A 132 -10.64 3.94 3.43
CA ASP A 132 -10.99 5.20 4.08
C ASP A 132 -12.53 5.35 4.21
N SER A 133 -13.30 5.03 3.16
CA SER A 133 -14.78 5.06 3.18
C SER A 133 -15.42 4.00 4.09
N ALA A 134 -14.69 2.96 4.47
CA ALA A 134 -15.14 1.90 5.37
C ALA A 134 -14.67 2.11 6.83
N GLY A 135 -13.97 3.22 7.13
CA GLY A 135 -13.36 3.45 8.44
C GLY A 135 -12.12 2.57 8.70
N VAL A 136 -11.55 1.95 7.66
CA VAL A 136 -10.44 1.01 7.76
C VAL A 136 -9.11 1.71 7.48
N LYS A 137 -8.17 1.66 8.44
CA LYS A 137 -6.82 2.23 8.25
C LYS A 137 -5.96 1.31 7.40
N LEU A 138 -5.54 1.78 6.22
CA LEU A 138 -4.53 1.10 5.40
C LEU A 138 -3.11 1.41 5.93
N ILE A 139 -2.32 0.35 6.16
CA ILE A 139 -0.93 0.39 6.61
C ILE A 139 -0.10 -0.52 5.71
N ALA A 140 0.59 0.04 4.70
CA ALA A 140 1.50 -0.71 3.85
C ALA A 140 2.92 -0.67 4.43
N VAL A 141 3.48 -1.81 4.83
CA VAL A 141 4.82 -1.93 5.42
C VAL A 141 5.74 -2.65 4.44
N GLY A 142 6.86 -2.04 4.05
CA GLY A 142 7.83 -2.65 3.13
C GLY A 142 9.22 -2.81 3.72
N VAL A 143 9.89 -3.91 3.38
CA VAL A 143 11.29 -4.15 3.81
C VAL A 143 12.25 -3.19 3.09
N GLY A 144 13.07 -2.50 3.87
CA GLY A 144 14.10 -1.56 3.43
C GLY A 144 14.07 -0.24 4.20
N THR A 145 14.89 0.73 3.78
CA THR A 145 15.02 2.02 4.45
C THR A 145 13.85 2.99 4.14
N PRO A 146 13.56 3.96 5.03
CA PRO A 146 12.59 5.03 4.79
C PRO A 146 12.76 5.75 3.45
N GLU A 147 14.00 5.99 3.04
CA GLU A 147 14.33 6.60 1.74
C GLU A 147 13.80 5.78 0.55
N LYS A 148 13.78 4.44 0.66
CA LYS A 148 13.21 3.57 -0.39
C LYS A 148 11.67 3.59 -0.36
N ALA A 149 11.05 3.79 0.80
CA ALA A 149 9.61 4.05 0.91
C ALA A 149 9.25 5.41 0.27
N ARG A 150 10.02 6.46 0.56
CA ARG A 150 9.89 7.78 -0.07
C ARG A 150 9.98 7.71 -1.60
N ILE A 151 10.98 7.00 -2.14
CA ILE A 151 11.13 6.78 -3.58
C ILE A 151 9.91 6.03 -4.19
N LEU A 152 9.26 5.14 -3.44
CA LEU A 152 8.01 4.50 -3.88
C LEU A 152 6.85 5.51 -3.86
N ALA A 153 6.69 6.28 -2.79
CA ALA A 153 5.66 7.32 -2.67
C ALA A 153 5.76 8.36 -3.80
N GLU A 154 6.96 8.87 -4.08
CA GLU A 154 7.24 9.87 -5.13
C GLU A 154 7.01 9.33 -6.56
N ARG A 155 7.34 8.04 -6.83
CA ARG A 155 7.26 7.46 -8.18
C ARG A 155 5.93 6.80 -8.52
N LEU A 156 5.18 6.33 -7.53
CA LEU A 156 3.89 5.66 -7.70
C LEU A 156 2.68 6.56 -7.35
N PRO A 157 2.92 7.84 -7.02
CA PRO A 157 2.06 8.64 -6.14
C PRO A 157 1.37 7.86 -5.01
N PHE A 158 2.13 7.11 -4.21
CA PHE A 158 1.56 6.36 -3.07
C PHE A 158 1.38 7.26 -1.83
N PRO A 159 0.24 7.19 -1.12
CA PRO A 159 -0.03 7.96 0.11
C PRO A 159 0.98 7.67 1.24
N MET A 160 1.76 8.68 1.63
CA MET A 160 2.77 8.57 2.71
C MET A 160 2.15 8.26 4.08
N ASP A 161 0.92 8.71 4.35
CA ASP A 161 0.17 8.43 5.59
C ASP A 161 -0.22 6.94 5.75
N SER A 162 -0.02 6.16 4.69
CA SER A 162 -0.25 4.71 4.64
C SER A 162 1.01 3.92 4.28
N LEU A 163 2.22 4.53 4.27
CA LEU A 163 3.45 3.86 3.82
C LEU A 163 4.57 3.90 4.85
N TYR A 164 5.04 2.72 5.24
CA TYR A 164 6.01 2.51 6.29
C TYR A 164 7.13 1.57 5.86
N ALA A 165 8.29 1.72 6.48
CA ALA A 165 9.53 1.02 6.19
C ALA A 165 9.98 0.18 7.40
N ASP A 166 10.36 -1.06 7.14
CA ASP A 166 10.99 -1.99 8.07
C ASP A 166 12.45 -2.21 7.63
N PRO A 167 13.44 -1.55 8.26
CA PRO A 167 14.83 -1.61 7.84
C PRO A 167 15.61 -2.81 8.40
N ASP A 168 15.14 -3.42 9.49
CA ASP A 168 15.86 -4.43 10.27
C ASP A 168 15.56 -5.87 9.84
N ARG A 169 14.40 -6.07 9.18
CA ARG A 169 13.98 -7.36 8.63
C ARG A 169 14.83 -7.79 7.44
N LYS A 170 15.29 -9.05 7.49
CA LYS A 170 16.22 -9.69 6.54
C LYS A 170 15.53 -10.80 5.74
#